data_AF-A0A3D1GVR1-F1
#
_entry.id   AF-A0A3D1GVR1-F1
#
_cell.length_a   1.000
_cell.length_b   1.000
_cell.length_c   1.000
_cell.angle_alpha   90.00
_cell.angle_beta   90.00
_cell.angle_gamma   90.00
#
_symmetry.space_group_name_H-M   'P 1'
#
loop_
_entity.id
_entity.type
_entity.pdbx_description
1 polymer ?
#
loop_
_entity_poly.entity_id
_entity_poly.type
_entity_poly.pdbx_seq_one_letter_code
_entity_poly.pdbx_strand_id
1 'polypeptide(L)'
;MNKFELSSKWPFFRKQTTVRDEVTGLIETFIDKEGTGFDGQEGLLLRNMLGLRDITAEDVMVPRADIVSVNITDGFESVIRQISEAAHSRVPAHTGNMDELLGMLHIKDLIAHALDPEPSALANLVRPVLFVSPSIRLLDLLQEMRLKRLHLALVVDEFGGIDGLIT
;
A
#
# COMPACT_ATOMS: atom_id res chain seq x y z
N MET A 1 34.34 -54.09 4.36
CA MET A 1 34.98 -53.59 5.60
C MET A 1 35.49 -52.19 5.31
N ASN A 2 34.68 -51.18 5.63
CA ASN A 2 34.87 -50.22 6.76
C ASN A 2 36.19 -49.43 6.62
N LYS A 3 36.20 -48.09 6.62
CA LYS A 3 35.40 -47.18 7.46
C LYS A 3 35.38 -45.76 6.85
N PHE A 4 34.24 -45.10 6.98
CA PHE A 4 34.07 -43.65 6.96
C PHE A 4 35.08 -42.95 7.87
N GLU A 5 35.66 -41.83 7.41
CA GLU A 5 35.87 -40.63 8.24
C GLU A 5 35.67 -39.37 7.37
N LEU A 6 34.49 -38.77 7.52
CA LEU A 6 34.22 -37.38 7.13
C LEU A 6 34.91 -36.47 8.15
N SER A 7 36.01 -35.84 7.75
CA SER A 7 36.68 -34.82 8.56
C SER A 7 36.11 -33.44 8.23
N SER A 8 35.29 -32.97 9.15
CA SER A 8 34.82 -31.59 9.31
C SER A 8 35.99 -30.62 9.37
N LYS A 9 36.10 -29.69 8.41
CA LYS A 9 36.87 -28.44 8.49
C LYS A 9 36.61 -27.57 7.25
N TRP A 10 35.58 -26.72 7.30
CA TRP A 10 35.54 -25.55 6.42
C TRP A 10 35.17 -24.29 7.23
N PRO A 11 36.15 -23.44 7.60
CA PRO A 11 35.93 -22.38 8.58
C PRO A 11 35.80 -20.98 7.94
N PHE A 12 34.94 -20.79 6.92
CA PHE A 12 34.88 -19.48 6.23
C PHE A 12 33.51 -18.92 5.82
N PHE A 13 32.39 -19.49 6.28
CA PHE A 13 31.11 -18.76 6.21
C PHE A 13 30.77 -18.16 7.57
N ARG A 14 31.56 -17.16 8.00
CA ARG A 14 31.10 -16.23 9.03
C ARG A 14 30.05 -15.35 8.35
N LYS A 15 28.77 -15.64 8.58
CA LYS A 15 27.67 -14.75 8.19
C LYS A 15 27.97 -13.39 8.82
N GLN A 16 28.38 -12.41 8.04
CA GLN A 16 28.56 -11.04 8.52
C GLN A 16 27.18 -10.56 8.95
N THR A 17 26.95 -10.47 10.26
CA THR A 17 25.78 -9.78 10.79
C THR A 17 25.85 -8.33 10.35
N THR A 18 24.77 -7.88 9.74
CA THR A 18 24.64 -6.46 9.40
C THR A 18 24.34 -5.67 10.67
N VAL A 19 24.62 -4.36 10.67
CA VAL A 19 24.21 -3.46 11.77
C VAL A 19 22.71 -3.58 12.04
N ARG A 20 21.91 -3.89 11.01
CA ARG A 20 20.47 -4.13 11.15
C ARG A 20 20.19 -5.39 11.95
N ASP A 21 20.88 -6.49 11.67
CA ASP A 21 20.67 -7.75 12.40
C ASP A 21 21.01 -7.57 13.89
N GLU A 22 22.03 -6.75 14.18
CA GLU A 22 22.39 -6.37 15.54
C GLU A 22 21.31 -5.51 16.21
N VAL A 23 20.80 -4.47 15.52
CA VAL A 23 19.72 -3.61 16.04
C VAL A 23 18.43 -4.41 16.25
N THR A 24 18.05 -5.29 15.33
CA THR A 24 16.88 -6.15 15.46
C THR A 24 17.03 -7.10 16.66
N GLY A 25 18.18 -7.76 16.82
CA GLY A 25 18.43 -8.66 17.95
C GLY A 25 18.43 -7.92 19.29
N LEU A 26 18.88 -6.67 19.33
CA LEU A 26 18.76 -5.82 20.51
C LEU A 26 17.29 -5.54 20.84
N ILE A 27 16.48 -5.11 19.85
CA ILE A 27 15.06 -4.84 20.05
C ILE A 27 14.32 -6.09 20.58
N GLU A 28 14.58 -7.27 20.01
CA GLU A 28 14.01 -8.54 20.49
C GLU A 28 14.37 -8.82 21.95
N THR A 29 15.63 -8.60 22.32
CA THR A 29 16.09 -8.77 23.71
C THR A 29 15.42 -7.81 24.69
N PHE A 30 15.05 -6.61 24.24
CA PHE A 30 14.37 -5.61 25.06
C PHE A 30 12.86 -5.86 25.19
N ILE A 31 12.20 -6.36 24.13
CA ILE A 31 10.78 -6.75 24.18
C ILE A 31 10.56 -7.85 25.22
N ASP A 32 11.48 -8.81 25.32
CA ASP A 32 11.37 -9.97 26.23
C ASP A 32 11.73 -9.65 27.69
N LYS A 33 12.34 -8.49 27.98
CA LYS A 33 12.73 -8.09 29.34
C LYS A 33 11.83 -6.97 29.85
N GLU A 34 10.86 -7.33 30.70
CA GLU A 34 10.05 -6.35 31.42
C GLU A 34 10.94 -5.39 32.24
N GLY A 35 10.86 -4.09 31.92
CA GLY A 35 11.25 -3.01 32.84
C GLY A 35 12.58 -2.27 32.60
N THR A 36 13.33 -2.50 31.50
CA THR A 36 14.62 -1.78 31.29
C THR A 36 14.85 -1.12 29.92
N GLY A 37 13.82 -0.96 29.09
CA GLY A 37 13.90 -0.16 27.85
C GLY A 37 12.84 -0.60 26.83
N PHE A 38 12.21 0.38 26.16
CA PHE A 38 11.00 0.30 25.33
C PHE A 38 9.85 -0.49 25.98
N ASP A 39 8.64 0.08 26.00
CA ASP A 39 7.48 -0.75 26.34
C ASP A 39 7.24 -1.82 25.24
N GLY A 40 6.48 -2.88 25.55
CA GLY A 40 6.23 -3.96 24.60
C GLY A 40 5.55 -3.50 23.30
N GLN A 41 4.87 -2.35 23.30
CA GLN A 41 4.27 -1.76 22.10
C GLN A 41 5.33 -1.02 21.26
N GLU A 42 6.19 -0.23 21.90
CA GLU A 42 7.28 0.51 21.27
C GLU A 42 8.27 -0.45 20.56
N GLY A 43 8.66 -1.54 21.22
CA GLY A 43 9.53 -2.54 20.61
C GLY A 43 8.90 -3.22 19.40
N LEU A 44 7.59 -3.50 19.45
CA LEU A 44 6.84 -4.09 18.34
C LEU A 44 6.75 -3.13 17.14
N LEU A 45 6.52 -1.84 17.39
CA LEU A 45 6.51 -0.80 16.36
C LEU A 45 7.87 -0.69 15.67
N LEU A 46 8.96 -0.66 16.43
CA LEU A 46 10.32 -0.58 15.88
C LEU A 46 10.65 -1.80 15.01
N ARG A 47 10.31 -3.01 15.47
CA ARG A 47 10.50 -4.24 14.70
C ARG A 47 9.72 -4.18 13.37
N ASN A 48 8.46 -3.77 13.42
CA ASN A 48 7.64 -3.66 12.22
C ASN A 48 8.23 -2.63 11.24
N MET A 49 8.63 -1.44 11.72
CA MET A 49 9.28 -0.42 10.89
C MET A 49 10.56 -0.93 10.21
N LEU A 50 11.40 -1.67 10.96
CA LEU A 50 12.58 -2.28 10.37
C LEU A 50 12.20 -3.26 9.27
N GLY A 51 11.10 -4.02 9.40
CA GLY A 51 10.59 -4.91 8.37
C GLY A 51 10.13 -4.21 7.08
N LEU A 52 9.59 -2.99 7.17
CA LEU A 52 9.01 -2.28 6.02
C LEU A 52 10.05 -1.71 5.03
N ARG A 53 11.34 -1.65 5.40
CA ARG A 53 12.36 -0.93 4.61
C ARG A 53 12.55 -1.48 3.19
N ASP A 54 12.43 -2.79 3.02
CA ASP A 54 12.68 -3.45 1.74
C ASP A 54 11.37 -3.83 1.01
N ILE A 55 10.22 -3.42 1.56
CA ILE A 55 8.89 -3.63 0.97
C ILE A 55 8.63 -2.54 -0.06
N THR A 56 8.15 -2.93 -1.23
CA THR A 56 7.80 -2.03 -2.33
C THR A 56 6.28 -1.86 -2.46
N ALA A 57 5.84 -1.00 -3.39
CA ALA A 57 4.43 -0.89 -3.76
C ALA A 57 3.89 -2.20 -4.36
N GLU A 58 4.67 -2.87 -5.20
CA GLU A 58 4.32 -4.17 -5.80
C GLU A 58 3.98 -5.23 -4.75
N ASP A 59 4.71 -5.26 -3.64
CA ASP A 59 4.53 -6.24 -2.56
C ASP A 59 3.20 -6.09 -1.80
N VAL A 60 2.55 -4.92 -1.87
CA VAL A 60 1.38 -4.58 -1.02
C VAL A 60 0.16 -4.09 -1.81
N MET A 61 0.28 -3.88 -3.11
CA MET A 61 -0.82 -3.37 -3.93
C MET A 61 -1.97 -4.37 -4.05
N VAL A 62 -3.18 -3.85 -4.16
CA VAL A 62 -4.34 -4.58 -4.66
C VAL A 62 -4.14 -4.77 -6.18
N PRO A 63 -4.07 -6.01 -6.70
CA PRO A 63 -3.86 -6.25 -8.12
C PRO A 63 -5.00 -5.65 -8.97
N ARG A 64 -4.68 -5.21 -10.20
CA ARG A 64 -5.64 -4.60 -11.13
C ARG A 64 -6.97 -5.35 -11.24
N ALA A 65 -6.92 -6.68 -11.29
CA ALA A 65 -8.11 -7.53 -11.45
C ALA A 65 -9.09 -7.44 -10.26
N ASP A 66 -8.60 -7.07 -9.08
CA ASP A 66 -9.38 -6.96 -7.85
C ASP A 66 -9.77 -5.50 -7.54
N ILE A 67 -9.38 -4.55 -8.38
CA ILE A 67 -9.76 -3.14 -8.21
C ILE A 67 -11.23 -2.96 -8.58
N VAL A 68 -12.02 -2.55 -7.60
CA VAL A 68 -13.35 -1.99 -7.85
C VAL A 68 -13.20 -0.55 -8.34
N SER A 69 -13.66 -0.28 -9.55
CA SER A 69 -13.75 1.06 -10.13
C SER A 69 -15.16 1.36 -10.61
N VAL A 70 -15.39 2.63 -10.95
CA VAL A 70 -16.68 3.07 -11.49
C VAL A 70 -16.50 3.83 -12.79
N ASN A 71 -17.41 3.56 -13.73
CA ASN A 71 -17.52 4.33 -14.95
C ASN A 71 -18.41 5.56 -14.71
N ILE A 72 -17.86 6.75 -14.89
CA ILE A 72 -18.56 7.99 -14.57
C ILE A 72 -19.77 8.26 -15.49
N THR A 73 -19.82 7.61 -16.66
CA THR A 73 -20.92 7.72 -17.61
C THR A 73 -22.14 6.89 -17.25
N ASP A 74 -22.04 5.99 -16.26
CA ASP A 74 -23.16 5.13 -15.83
C ASP A 74 -24.27 5.91 -15.10
N GLY A 75 -24.01 7.18 -14.77
CA GLY A 75 -24.94 8.03 -14.04
C GLY A 75 -24.82 7.91 -12.52
N PHE A 76 -25.27 8.94 -11.83
CA PHE A 76 -25.06 9.11 -10.38
C PHE A 76 -25.62 7.95 -9.54
N GLU A 77 -26.85 7.52 -9.81
CA GLU A 77 -27.51 6.44 -9.04
C GLU A 77 -26.79 5.08 -9.22
N SER A 78 -26.28 4.80 -10.42
CA SER A 78 -25.49 3.59 -10.66
C SER A 78 -24.17 3.64 -9.89
N VAL A 79 -23.45 4.76 -9.99
CA VAL A 79 -22.15 4.95 -9.34
C VAL A 79 -22.25 4.84 -7.82
N ILE A 80 -23.25 5.48 -7.19
CA ILE A 80 -23.40 5.41 -5.72
C ILE A 80 -23.75 3.99 -5.25
N ARG A 81 -24.56 3.25 -6.01
CA ARG A 81 -24.88 1.85 -5.73
C ARG A 81 -23.64 0.96 -5.81
N GLN A 82 -22.86 1.06 -6.89
CA GLN A 82 -21.61 0.30 -7.07
C GLN A 82 -20.64 0.55 -5.91
N ILE A 83 -20.43 1.81 -5.51
CA ILE A 83 -19.52 2.16 -4.42
C ILE A 83 -20.04 1.66 -3.06
N SER A 84 -21.36 1.77 -2.83
CA SER A 84 -21.97 1.29 -1.58
C SER A 84 -21.91 -0.22 -1.45
N GLU A 85 -22.11 -0.96 -2.55
CA GLU A 85 -22.01 -2.43 -2.58
C GLU A 85 -20.58 -2.91 -2.33
N ALA A 86 -19.59 -2.21 -2.87
CA ALA A 86 -18.18 -2.49 -2.65
C ALA A 86 -17.68 -2.13 -1.23
N ALA A 87 -18.46 -1.40 -0.44
CA ALA A 87 -18.10 -0.92 0.89
C ALA A 87 -16.76 -0.15 0.94
N HIS A 88 -16.44 0.59 -0.12
CA HIS A 88 -15.20 1.37 -0.22
C HIS A 88 -15.45 2.87 -0.06
N SER A 89 -14.54 3.56 0.64
CA SER A 89 -14.63 5.02 0.83
C SER A 89 -14.14 5.81 -0.38
N ARG A 90 -13.24 5.22 -1.18
CA ARG A 90 -12.65 5.80 -2.38
C ARG A 90 -12.58 4.73 -3.46
N VAL A 91 -12.90 5.09 -4.68
CA VAL A 91 -12.78 4.20 -5.84
C VAL A 91 -12.19 4.95 -7.03
N PRO A 92 -11.36 4.29 -7.87
CA PRO A 92 -10.95 4.83 -9.15
C PRO A 92 -12.17 5.13 -10.04
N ALA A 93 -12.14 6.26 -10.73
CA ALA A 93 -13.17 6.69 -11.66
C ALA A 93 -12.58 6.83 -13.07
N HIS A 94 -13.26 6.25 -14.05
CA HIS A 94 -12.81 6.21 -15.43
C HIS A 94 -13.96 6.49 -16.40
N THR A 95 -13.62 6.63 -17.69
CA THR A 95 -14.60 6.65 -18.78
C THR A 95 -14.44 5.37 -19.59
N GLY A 96 -15.47 4.55 -19.68
CA GLY A 96 -15.43 3.31 -20.47
C GLY A 96 -14.64 2.17 -19.79
N ASN A 97 -13.33 2.30 -19.62
CA ASN A 97 -12.47 1.26 -19.01
C ASN A 97 -11.35 1.87 -18.14
N MET A 98 -10.65 1.02 -17.39
CA MET A 98 -9.62 1.43 -16.43
C MET A 98 -8.39 2.12 -17.07
N ASP A 99 -8.13 1.92 -18.36
CA ASP A 99 -7.02 2.61 -19.06
C ASP A 99 -7.35 4.09 -19.34
N GLU A 100 -8.63 4.45 -19.34
CA GLU A 100 -9.13 5.82 -19.47
C GLU A 100 -9.52 6.41 -18.10
N LEU A 101 -8.58 6.31 -17.15
CA LEU A 101 -8.77 6.79 -15.79
C LEU A 101 -8.79 8.32 -15.72
N LEU A 102 -9.77 8.86 -14.97
CA LEU A 102 -9.89 10.29 -14.69
C LEU A 102 -9.35 10.68 -13.31
N GLY A 103 -9.41 9.78 -12.33
CA GLY A 103 -9.00 10.03 -10.95
C GLY A 103 -9.71 9.09 -9.97
N MET A 104 -10.15 9.63 -8.83
CA MET A 104 -10.96 8.89 -7.84
C MET A 104 -12.19 9.66 -7.40
N LEU A 105 -13.23 8.93 -7.02
CA LEU A 105 -14.39 9.45 -6.32
C LEU A 105 -14.33 9.10 -4.84
N HIS A 106 -14.75 10.03 -4.00
CA HIS A 106 -14.88 9.81 -2.56
C HIS A 106 -16.37 9.75 -2.18
N ILE A 107 -16.76 8.77 -1.37
CA ILE A 107 -18.18 8.57 -0.99
C ILE A 107 -18.82 9.81 -0.35
N LYS A 108 -18.08 10.52 0.51
CA LYS A 108 -18.53 11.81 1.10
C LYS A 108 -18.92 12.87 0.06
N ASP A 109 -18.25 12.93 -1.09
CA ASP A 109 -18.59 13.91 -2.12
C ASP A 109 -19.87 13.52 -2.84
N LEU A 110 -20.09 12.22 -3.05
CA LEU A 110 -21.34 11.71 -3.60
C LEU A 110 -22.51 11.97 -2.65
N ILE A 111 -22.30 11.80 -1.34
CA ILE A 111 -23.32 12.14 -0.33
C ILE A 111 -23.62 13.63 -0.36
N ALA A 112 -22.60 14.50 -0.37
CA ALA A 112 -22.79 15.95 -0.45
C ALA A 112 -23.55 16.34 -1.73
N HIS A 113 -23.21 15.72 -2.85
CA HIS A 113 -23.87 15.91 -4.14
C HIS A 113 -25.34 15.47 -4.13
N ALA A 114 -25.68 14.35 -3.49
CA ALA A 114 -27.06 13.88 -3.37
C ALA A 114 -27.96 14.84 -2.59
N LEU A 115 -27.37 15.63 -1.67
CA LEU A 115 -28.06 16.59 -0.82
C LEU A 115 -28.10 17.99 -1.44
N ASP A 116 -27.41 18.21 -2.55
CA ASP A 116 -27.40 19.49 -3.26
C ASP A 116 -28.69 19.64 -4.08
N PRO A 117 -29.48 20.72 -3.90
CA PRO A 117 -30.68 20.96 -4.70
C PRO A 117 -30.38 21.25 -6.17
N GLU A 118 -29.17 21.71 -6.52
CA GLU A 118 -28.74 21.99 -7.89
C GLU A 118 -27.38 21.30 -8.16
N PRO A 119 -27.35 19.96 -8.20
CA PRO A 119 -26.12 19.21 -8.26
C PRO A 119 -25.38 19.48 -9.58
N SER A 120 -24.08 19.70 -9.48
CA SER A 120 -23.22 19.88 -10.66
C SER A 120 -23.04 18.56 -11.45
N ALA A 121 -22.16 18.53 -12.47
CA ALA A 121 -21.85 17.27 -13.15
C ALA A 121 -21.02 16.35 -12.24
N LEU A 122 -21.26 15.03 -12.32
CA LEU A 122 -20.51 14.02 -11.55
C LEU A 122 -18.98 14.10 -11.79
N ALA A 123 -18.58 14.46 -13.02
CA ALA A 123 -17.18 14.68 -13.39
C ALA A 123 -16.46 15.72 -12.51
N ASN A 124 -17.18 16.69 -11.96
CA ASN A 124 -16.61 17.71 -11.08
C ASN A 124 -16.25 17.17 -9.68
N LEU A 125 -16.73 15.98 -9.32
CA LEU A 125 -16.40 15.33 -8.06
C LEU A 125 -15.11 14.49 -8.14
N VAL A 126 -14.58 14.29 -9.34
CA VAL A 126 -13.36 13.49 -9.54
C VAL A 126 -12.17 14.24 -8.94
N ARG A 127 -11.48 13.56 -8.03
CA ARG A 127 -10.29 14.06 -7.35
C ARG A 127 -9.04 13.41 -7.94
N PRO A 128 -7.89 14.11 -7.88
CA PRO A 128 -6.63 13.54 -8.35
C PRO A 128 -6.21 12.32 -7.52
N VAL A 129 -5.46 11.44 -8.16
CA VAL A 129 -4.81 10.26 -7.56
C VAL A 129 -3.30 10.39 -7.70
N LEU A 130 -2.57 9.70 -6.83
CA LEU A 130 -1.13 9.59 -6.94
C LEU A 130 -0.78 8.43 -7.87
N PHE A 131 0.14 8.63 -8.82
CA PHE A 131 0.69 7.55 -9.64
C PHE A 131 2.12 7.27 -9.21
N VAL A 132 2.45 5.99 -9.04
CA VAL A 132 3.79 5.55 -8.60
C VAL A 132 4.25 4.32 -9.37
N SER A 133 5.56 4.10 -9.41
CA SER A 133 6.14 2.87 -9.96
C SER A 133 5.97 1.69 -9.00
N PRO A 134 5.89 0.44 -9.49
CA PRO A 134 5.82 -0.75 -8.63
C PRO A 134 7.03 -0.87 -7.69
N SER A 135 8.19 -0.38 -8.11
CA SER A 135 9.44 -0.44 -7.37
C SER A 135 9.62 0.62 -6.27
N ILE A 136 8.69 1.58 -6.10
CA ILE A 136 8.80 2.58 -5.04
C ILE A 136 8.77 1.88 -3.67
N ARG A 137 9.64 2.30 -2.74
CA ARG A 137 9.61 1.75 -1.38
C ARG A 137 8.36 2.21 -0.65
N LEU A 138 7.77 1.31 0.14
CA LEU A 138 6.54 1.59 0.87
C LEU A 138 6.65 2.81 1.79
N LEU A 139 7.79 2.99 2.45
CA LEU A 139 8.02 4.15 3.33
C LEU A 139 8.10 5.47 2.56
N ASP A 140 8.68 5.46 1.36
CA ASP A 140 8.78 6.64 0.49
C ASP A 140 7.38 6.98 -0.08
N LEU A 141 6.62 5.96 -0.51
CA LEU A 141 5.21 6.11 -0.93
C LEU A 141 4.35 6.70 0.20
N LEU A 142 4.45 6.15 1.41
CA LEU A 142 3.71 6.65 2.57
C LEU A 142 4.06 8.12 2.88
N GLN A 143 5.34 8.49 2.78
CA GLN A 143 5.77 9.87 2.95
C GLN A 143 5.16 10.79 1.88
N GLU A 144 5.19 10.37 0.62
CA GLU A 144 4.64 11.14 -0.50
C GLU A 144 3.12 11.32 -0.37
N MET A 145 2.39 10.25 -0.05
CA MET A 145 0.94 10.27 0.23
C MET A 145 0.60 11.25 1.35
N ARG A 146 1.39 11.26 2.45
CA ARG A 146 1.21 12.21 3.56
C ARG A 146 1.48 13.65 3.16
N LEU A 147 2.54 13.91 2.40
CA LEU A 147 2.88 15.27 1.93
C LEU A 147 1.82 15.82 0.99
N LYS A 148 1.34 15.00 0.06
CA LYS A 148 0.31 15.37 -0.92
C LYS A 148 -1.13 15.30 -0.36
N ARG A 149 -1.31 14.75 0.85
CA ARG A 149 -2.62 14.47 1.48
C ARG A 149 -3.52 13.62 0.59
N LEU A 150 -2.92 12.64 -0.08
CA LEU A 150 -3.60 11.66 -0.93
C LEU A 150 -3.60 10.31 -0.23
N HIS A 151 -4.75 9.63 -0.24
CA HIS A 151 -4.99 8.36 0.45
C HIS A 151 -5.24 7.21 -0.52
N LEU A 152 -5.00 7.43 -1.81
CA LEU A 152 -5.13 6.43 -2.86
C LEU A 152 -4.02 6.70 -3.86
N ALA A 153 -3.24 5.66 -4.13
CA ALA A 153 -2.22 5.64 -5.16
C ALA A 153 -2.53 4.51 -6.14
N LEU A 154 -2.21 4.74 -7.41
CA LEU A 154 -2.25 3.74 -8.45
C LEU A 154 -0.83 3.40 -8.86
N VAL A 155 -0.56 2.10 -8.92
CA VAL A 155 0.71 1.56 -9.37
C VAL A 155 0.64 1.41 -10.88
N VAL A 156 1.61 2.00 -11.58
CA VAL A 156 1.64 2.06 -13.04
C VAL A 156 2.95 1.46 -13.56
N ASP A 157 2.83 0.61 -14.58
CA ASP A 157 3.96 0.01 -15.28
C ASP A 157 4.68 1.02 -16.19
N GLU A 158 5.77 0.59 -16.82
CA GLU A 158 6.53 1.42 -17.77
C GLU A 158 5.78 1.77 -19.07
N PHE A 159 4.65 1.13 -19.35
CA PHE A 159 3.81 1.35 -20.53
C PHE A 159 2.59 2.24 -20.25
N GLY A 160 2.39 2.64 -18.99
CA GLY A 160 1.25 3.45 -18.56
C GLY A 160 0.03 2.64 -18.14
N GLY A 161 0.13 1.31 -18.09
CA GLY A 161 -0.89 0.41 -17.60
C GLY A 161 -0.98 0.42 -16.08
N ILE A 162 -2.19 0.37 -15.53
CA ILE A 162 -2.41 0.24 -14.09
C ILE A 162 -2.19 -1.21 -13.69
N ASP A 163 -1.21 -1.47 -12.83
CA ASP A 163 -0.91 -2.78 -12.25
C ASP A 163 -1.67 -3.03 -10.95
N GLY A 164 -1.96 -1.96 -10.22
CA GLY A 164 -2.59 -2.08 -8.92
C GLY A 164 -2.95 -0.77 -8.23
N LEU A 165 -3.46 -0.90 -7.01
CA LEU A 165 -3.91 0.20 -6.16
C LEU A 165 -3.38 0.05 -4.74
N ILE A 166 -3.03 1.16 -4.11
CA ILE A 166 -2.62 1.22 -2.69
C ILE A 166 -3.44 2.29 -1.97
N THR A 167 -3.82 1.99 -0.72
CA THR A 167 -4.57 2.87 0.19
C THR A 167 -3.95 2.90 1.57
#